data_AF-A0A9J5ZMV1-F1
#
_entry.id   AF-A0A9J5ZMV1-F1
#
_cell.length_a   1.000
_cell.length_b   1.000
_cell.length_c   1.000
_cell.angle_alpha   90.00
_cell.angle_beta   90.00
_cell.angle_gamma   90.00
#
_symmetry.space_group_name_H-M   'P 1'
#
loop_
_entity.id
_entity.type
_entity.pdbx_description
1 polymer ?
#
loop_
_entity_poly.entity_id
_entity_poly.type
_entity_poly.pdbx_seq_one_letter_code
_entity_poly.pdbx_strand_id
1 'polypeptide(L)'
;MSIETAVDEDLKQNHNSRLTYEGCNVLLDINDGDRLVFLVLLLPRKTLKIGNKKCSLQPLIGCPFGSLFQVESGKEGTFLTRFVENAEGNGLEEKDVDGSKDNRALVDNNTAQSLTSEDIDEMRKQGAKGDEIVEALIANSATFEKKTLFSQEKYRVKKQKKYAPRVLLRRPFARSICEAYFKKHPEKIGFMRVDALSLLLCLGNVTANADVLVVDMLGGILTGAIAERLGDLQPILIGNCIMPVDYCY
;
A
#
# COMPACT_ATOMS: atom_id res chain seq x y z
N MET A 1 -13.07 43.23 -20.25
CA MET A 1 -12.92 42.34 -19.07
C MET A 1 -11.56 41.70 -19.23
N SER A 2 -10.60 42.20 -18.46
CA SER A 2 -9.16 42.05 -18.73
C SER A 2 -8.65 40.68 -18.28
N ILE A 3 -7.65 40.20 -19.02
CA ILE A 3 -7.00 38.88 -18.95
C ILE A 3 -6.39 38.56 -17.57
N GLU A 4 -6.27 39.55 -16.69
CA GLU A 4 -5.69 39.43 -15.34
C GLU A 4 -6.55 38.60 -14.37
N THR A 5 -7.88 38.51 -14.56
CA THR A 5 -8.73 37.72 -13.64
C THR A 5 -8.73 36.21 -13.92
N ALA A 6 -8.25 35.75 -15.08
CA ALA A 6 -8.18 34.33 -15.39
C ALA A 6 -6.91 33.65 -14.82
N VAL A 7 -5.83 34.42 -14.64
CA VAL A 7 -4.56 33.90 -14.10
C VAL A 7 -4.63 33.72 -12.57
N ASP A 8 -5.52 34.46 -11.91
CA ASP A 8 -5.63 34.49 -10.44
C ASP A 8 -6.51 33.35 -9.86
N GLU A 9 -7.31 32.66 -10.69
CA GLU A 9 -8.01 31.43 -10.29
C GLU A 9 -7.15 30.17 -10.47
N ASP A 10 -6.30 30.11 -11.49
CA ASP A 10 -5.39 28.97 -11.72
C ASP A 10 -4.26 28.87 -10.67
N LEU A 11 -3.94 29.96 -9.97
CA LEU A 11 -2.89 29.98 -8.94
C LEU A 11 -3.37 29.51 -7.55
N LYS A 12 -4.69 29.31 -7.34
CA LYS A 12 -5.24 28.86 -6.03
C LYS A 12 -5.28 27.34 -5.86
N GLN A 13 -4.99 26.57 -6.90
CA GLN A 13 -4.82 25.11 -6.82
C GLN A 13 -3.38 24.70 -7.08
N ASN A 14 -2.44 25.35 -6.41
CA ASN A 14 -1.09 24.81 -6.29
C ASN A 14 -1.11 23.64 -5.28
N HIS A 15 -1.89 22.61 -5.60
CA HIS A 15 -1.83 21.33 -4.92
C HIS A 15 -0.43 20.79 -5.20
N ASN A 16 0.45 20.88 -4.20
CA ASN A 16 1.72 20.16 -4.23
C ASN A 16 1.42 18.71 -4.63
N SER A 17 1.75 18.32 -5.87
CA SER A 17 1.43 17.01 -6.45
C SER A 17 1.99 15.82 -5.65
N ARG A 18 2.86 16.14 -4.68
CA ARG A 18 3.49 15.23 -3.75
C ARG A 18 2.63 14.93 -2.52
N LEU A 19 1.68 15.79 -2.17
CA LEU A 19 0.82 15.67 -0.99
C LEU A 19 -0.57 15.17 -1.39
N THR A 20 -1.18 14.40 -0.50
CA THR A 20 -2.59 14.04 -0.60
C THR A 20 -3.51 15.19 -0.21
N TYR A 21 -4.66 15.25 -0.87
CA TYR A 21 -5.69 16.24 -0.61
C TYR A 21 -7.08 15.58 -0.67
N GLU A 22 -8.09 16.30 -0.23
CA GLU A 22 -9.46 15.80 -0.29
C GLU A 22 -9.93 15.64 -1.75
N GLY A 23 -10.48 14.48 -2.08
CA GLY A 23 -10.88 14.09 -3.43
C GLY A 23 -9.78 13.41 -4.24
N CYS A 24 -8.55 13.30 -3.74
CA CYS A 24 -7.48 12.66 -4.51
C CYS A 24 -7.60 11.12 -4.51
N ASN A 25 -7.23 10.52 -5.65
CA ASN A 25 -7.10 9.08 -5.79
C ASN A 25 -5.82 8.58 -5.14
N VAL A 26 -5.93 7.57 -4.27
CA VAL A 26 -4.77 6.96 -3.61
C VAL A 26 -4.82 5.45 -3.71
N LEU A 27 -3.64 4.85 -3.71
CA LEU A 27 -3.46 3.42 -3.59
C LEU A 27 -2.86 3.13 -2.21
N LEU A 28 -3.56 2.34 -1.40
CA LEU A 28 -3.02 1.85 -0.14
C LEU A 28 -2.44 0.46 -0.33
N ASP A 29 -1.15 0.34 -0.06
CA ASP A 29 -0.43 -0.92 -0.05
C ASP A 29 -0.30 -1.43 1.40
N ILE A 30 -0.98 -2.54 1.69
CA ILE A 30 -1.05 -3.12 3.03
C ILE A 30 -0.09 -4.31 3.08
N ASN A 31 0.81 -4.29 4.08
CA ASN A 31 1.80 -5.35 4.34
C ASN A 31 2.69 -5.70 3.13
N ASP A 32 3.25 -4.69 2.46
CA ASP A 32 4.21 -4.84 1.36
C ASP A 32 3.70 -5.71 0.20
N GLY A 33 2.48 -5.45 -0.23
CA GLY A 33 1.88 -6.06 -1.40
C GLY A 33 0.93 -7.22 -1.12
N ASP A 34 0.64 -7.55 0.15
CA ASP A 34 -0.35 -8.57 0.49
C ASP A 34 -1.75 -8.14 0.04
N ARG A 35 -2.07 -6.84 0.17
CA ARG A 35 -3.34 -6.27 -0.29
C ARG A 35 -3.19 -4.85 -0.78
N LEU A 36 -3.62 -4.62 -2.02
CA LEU A 36 -3.66 -3.31 -2.67
C LEU A 36 -5.11 -2.81 -2.74
N VAL A 37 -5.35 -1.57 -2.29
CA VAL A 37 -6.70 -0.98 -2.25
C VAL A 37 -6.70 0.41 -2.87
N PHE A 38 -7.48 0.60 -3.94
CA PHE A 38 -7.78 1.92 -4.50
C PHE A 38 -8.91 2.60 -3.75
N LEU A 39 -8.74 3.89 -3.48
CA LEU A 39 -9.79 4.70 -2.92
C LEU A 39 -9.59 6.19 -3.25
N VAL A 40 -10.70 6.89 -3.39
CA VAL A 40 -10.75 8.36 -3.31
C VAL A 40 -10.77 8.78 -1.84
N LEU A 41 -9.93 9.73 -1.43
CA LEU A 41 -9.95 10.30 -0.07
C LEU A 41 -11.08 11.34 0.06
N LEU A 42 -12.27 10.92 0.47
CA LEU A 42 -13.43 11.80 0.64
C LEU A 42 -13.75 12.01 2.13
N LEU A 43 -14.02 13.26 2.54
CA LEU A 43 -14.63 13.59 3.83
C LEU A 43 -16.16 13.66 3.68
N PRO A 44 -16.95 13.40 4.75
CA PRO A 44 -16.55 13.44 6.15
C PRO A 44 -15.99 12.12 6.70
N ARG A 45 -16.26 10.95 6.10
CA ARG A 45 -15.84 9.65 6.65
C ARG A 45 -15.74 8.56 5.59
N LYS A 46 -14.55 8.37 5.01
CA LYS A 46 -14.20 7.09 4.40
C LYS A 46 -13.39 6.28 5.40
N THR A 47 -14.01 5.23 5.96
CA THR A 47 -13.31 4.22 6.77
C THR A 47 -12.89 3.07 5.88
N LEU A 48 -11.65 2.59 6.01
CA LEU A 48 -11.18 1.39 5.32
C LEU A 48 -11.12 0.19 6.27
N LYS A 49 -11.57 -0.96 5.77
CA LYS A 49 -11.39 -2.24 6.46
C LYS A 49 -9.99 -2.81 6.17
N ILE A 50 -9.08 -2.68 7.12
CA ILE A 50 -7.74 -3.28 7.11
C ILE A 50 -7.78 -4.51 8.02
N GLY A 51 -7.64 -5.70 7.42
CA GLY A 51 -7.89 -6.96 8.12
C GLY A 51 -9.33 -7.02 8.63
N ASN A 52 -9.51 -7.16 9.95
CA ASN A 52 -10.83 -7.12 10.59
C ASN A 52 -11.16 -5.78 11.27
N LYS A 53 -10.29 -4.77 11.12
CA LYS A 53 -10.40 -3.46 11.79
C LYS A 53 -10.89 -2.39 10.81
N LYS A 54 -11.78 -1.49 11.26
CA LYS A 54 -12.20 -0.31 10.49
C LYS A 54 -11.37 0.88 10.93
N CYS A 55 -10.58 1.43 10.00
CA CYS A 55 -9.66 2.53 10.29
C CYS A 55 -10.13 3.81 9.57
N SER A 56 -10.02 4.96 10.25
CA SER A 56 -10.24 6.27 9.62
C SER A 56 -9.08 6.64 8.70
N LEU A 57 -9.39 7.21 7.53
CA LEU A 57 -8.41 7.66 6.55
C LEU A 57 -8.04 9.14 6.68
N GLN A 58 -8.65 9.86 7.63
CA GLN A 58 -8.37 11.28 7.88
C GLN A 58 -6.88 11.59 8.10
N PRO A 59 -6.09 10.75 8.80
CA PRO A 59 -4.64 11.00 8.98
C PRO A 59 -3.83 10.96 7.69
N LEU A 60 -4.40 10.44 6.59
CA LEU A 60 -3.70 10.35 5.31
C LEU A 60 -3.71 11.66 4.54
N ILE A 61 -4.61 12.61 4.86
CA ILE A 61 -4.74 13.89 4.14
C ILE A 61 -3.60 14.82 4.54
N GLY A 62 -3.01 15.52 3.57
CA GLY A 62 -1.86 16.41 3.78
C GLY A 62 -0.53 15.69 3.97
N CYS A 63 -0.50 14.36 3.82
CA CYS A 63 0.72 13.56 3.89
C CYS A 63 1.32 13.34 2.49
N PRO A 64 2.65 13.30 2.36
CA PRO A 64 3.29 12.96 1.10
C PRO A 64 3.04 11.51 0.70
N PHE A 65 2.87 11.28 -0.60
CA PHE A 65 2.94 9.94 -1.18
C PHE A 65 4.29 9.28 -0.83
N GLY A 66 4.24 7.99 -0.50
CA GLY A 66 5.37 7.23 0.06
C GLY A 66 5.38 7.17 1.60
N SER A 67 4.50 7.92 2.28
CA SER A 67 4.41 7.84 3.75
C SER A 67 3.92 6.48 4.21
N LEU A 68 4.58 5.95 5.25
CA LEU A 68 4.19 4.74 5.95
C LEU A 68 3.29 5.08 7.14
N PHE A 69 2.29 4.23 7.34
CA PHE A 69 1.38 4.29 8.48
C PHE A 69 1.29 2.92 9.12
N GLN A 70 1.07 2.91 10.43
CA GLN A 70 0.83 1.69 11.20
C GLN A 70 -0.57 1.77 11.79
N VAL A 71 -1.28 0.64 11.74
CA VAL A 71 -2.60 0.55 12.38
C VAL A 71 -2.41 0.31 13.88
N GLU A 72 -2.80 1.28 14.67
CA GLU A 72 -2.80 1.18 16.13
C GLU A 72 -4.24 1.03 16.66
N SER A 73 -4.35 0.42 17.83
CA SER A 73 -5.62 0.24 18.55
C SER A 73 -5.58 1.07 19.82
N GLY A 74 -6.43 2.10 19.92
CA GLY A 74 -6.59 2.90 21.14
C GLY A 74 -7.98 2.78 21.73
N LYS A 75 -8.21 3.52 22.83
CA LYS A 75 -9.47 3.52 23.59
C LYS A 75 -10.69 3.96 22.78
N GLU A 76 -10.51 4.83 21.79
CA GLU A 76 -11.59 5.35 20.93
C GLU A 76 -11.71 4.62 19.57
N GLY A 77 -10.91 3.57 19.35
CA GLY A 77 -10.95 2.77 18.12
C GLY A 77 -9.58 2.62 17.44
N THR A 78 -9.60 2.10 16.22
CA THR A 78 -8.41 1.89 15.40
C THR A 78 -8.11 3.08 14.50
N PHE A 79 -6.89 3.60 14.60
CA PHE A 79 -6.43 4.75 13.84
C PHE A 79 -5.09 4.45 13.14
N LEU A 80 -4.76 5.30 12.18
CA LEU A 80 -3.50 5.23 11.44
C LEU A 80 -2.55 6.26 12.02
N THR A 81 -1.41 5.79 12.52
CA THR A 81 -0.32 6.63 13.01
C THR A 81 0.79 6.63 11.98
N ARG A 82 1.39 7.79 11.73
CA ARG A 82 2.53 7.88 10.82
C ARG A 82 3.70 7.11 11.41
N PHE A 83 4.20 6.14 10.64
CA PHE A 83 5.36 5.36 11.01
C PHE A 83 6.58 5.94 10.31
N VAL A 84 7.58 6.33 11.10
CA VAL A 84 8.91 6.68 10.59
C VAL A 84 9.79 5.48 10.87
N GLU A 85 10.38 4.90 9.83
CA GLU A 85 11.42 3.91 10.03
C GLU A 85 12.59 4.61 10.74
N ASN A 86 12.80 4.31 12.00
CA ASN A 86 14.05 4.67 12.65
C ASN A 86 15.17 3.97 11.89
N ALA A 87 16.08 4.77 11.32
CA ALA A 87 17.21 4.30 10.51
C ALA A 87 18.23 3.44 11.29
N GLU A 88 17.93 3.08 12.54
CA GLU A 88 18.82 2.37 13.46
C GLU A 88 18.62 0.84 13.47
N GLY A 89 17.76 0.26 12.62
CA GLY A 89 17.34 -1.15 12.77
C GLY A 89 17.61 -2.11 11.61
N ASN A 90 18.14 -1.67 10.48
CA ASN A 90 18.38 -2.52 9.30
C ASN A 90 19.87 -2.72 8.98
N GLY A 91 20.76 -2.36 9.91
CA GLY A 91 22.04 -3.04 9.97
C GLY A 91 21.73 -4.49 10.32
N LEU A 92 21.82 -5.38 9.35
CA LEU A 92 22.22 -6.75 9.63
C LEU A 92 23.57 -6.61 10.33
N GLU A 93 23.56 -6.38 11.65
CA GLU A 93 24.68 -6.83 12.45
C GLU A 93 24.71 -8.32 12.16
N GLU A 94 25.68 -8.72 11.33
CA GLU A 94 26.21 -10.08 11.32
C GLU A 94 26.75 -10.34 12.72
N LYS A 95 25.85 -10.43 13.70
CA LYS A 95 26.15 -11.16 14.89
C LYS A 95 26.26 -12.59 14.38
N ASP A 96 27.51 -13.05 14.27
CA ASP A 96 27.90 -14.44 14.43
C ASP A 96 27.41 -14.92 15.82
N VAL A 97 26.09 -14.91 16.02
CA VAL A 97 25.48 -15.66 17.09
C VAL A 97 25.53 -17.08 16.60
N ASP A 98 26.09 -17.95 17.43
CA ASP A 98 26.04 -19.40 17.41
C ASP A 98 24.59 -19.91 17.38
N GLY A 99 23.84 -19.53 16.36
CA GLY A 99 22.45 -19.87 16.16
C GLY A 99 22.42 -21.29 15.65
N SER A 100 21.80 -22.18 16.43
CA SER A 100 21.53 -23.57 16.03
C SER A 100 21.11 -23.62 14.57
N LYS A 101 21.98 -24.13 13.71
CA LYS A 101 21.74 -24.28 12.26
C LYS A 101 20.69 -25.34 11.94
N ASP A 102 20.11 -25.95 12.98
CA ASP A 102 19.30 -27.14 12.85
C ASP A 102 18.02 -27.08 13.72
N ASN A 103 16.94 -27.59 13.14
CA ASN A 103 15.61 -27.69 13.74
C ASN A 103 15.36 -29.06 14.39
N ARG A 104 16.33 -30.00 14.38
CA ARG A 104 16.18 -31.37 14.89
C ARG A 104 15.64 -31.48 16.33
N ALA A 105 15.89 -30.48 17.17
CA ALA A 105 15.47 -30.45 18.58
C ALA A 105 14.13 -29.70 18.79
N LEU A 106 13.52 -29.16 17.73
CA LEU A 106 12.24 -28.48 17.80
C LEU A 106 11.13 -29.53 17.74
N VAL A 107 10.40 -29.67 18.86
CA VAL A 107 9.24 -30.53 18.97
C VAL A 107 7.98 -29.66 18.94
N ASP A 108 7.05 -30.00 18.06
CA ASP A 108 5.76 -29.30 17.97
C ASP A 108 4.76 -29.90 18.97
N ASN A 109 4.77 -29.36 20.18
CA ASN A 109 3.88 -29.76 21.27
C ASN A 109 2.78 -28.73 21.56
N ASN A 110 2.60 -27.71 20.69
CA ASN A 110 1.67 -26.58 20.87
C ASN A 110 1.82 -25.77 22.19
N THR A 111 2.80 -26.08 23.05
CA THR A 111 3.09 -25.34 24.30
C THR A 111 4.21 -24.30 24.14
N ALA A 112 4.65 -24.08 22.89
CA ALA A 112 5.75 -23.19 22.55
C ALA A 112 5.46 -21.68 22.73
N GLN A 113 4.19 -21.31 22.99
CA GLN A 113 3.77 -19.93 23.24
C GLN A 113 2.96 -19.91 24.54
N SER A 114 3.44 -19.18 25.55
CA SER A 114 2.79 -19.11 26.86
C SER A 114 1.62 -18.12 26.91
N LEU A 115 1.63 -17.09 26.06
CA LEU A 115 0.55 -16.10 25.95
C LEU A 115 -0.67 -16.69 25.24
N THR A 116 -1.83 -16.59 25.90
CA THR A 116 -3.13 -17.01 25.36
C THR A 116 -3.70 -15.94 24.41
N SER A 117 -4.78 -16.28 23.70
CA SER A 117 -5.50 -15.30 22.88
C SER A 117 -6.15 -14.20 23.71
N GLU A 118 -6.57 -14.52 24.93
CA GLU A 118 -7.24 -13.59 25.85
C GLU A 118 -6.26 -12.52 26.32
N ASP A 119 -5.04 -12.91 26.74
CA ASP A 119 -3.97 -11.98 27.14
C ASP A 119 -3.64 -10.99 26.01
N ILE A 120 -3.63 -11.46 24.76
CA ILE A 120 -3.34 -10.63 23.59
C ILE A 120 -4.45 -9.61 23.35
N ASP A 121 -5.71 -9.99 23.59
CA ASP A 121 -6.83 -9.07 23.46
C ASP A 121 -6.89 -8.08 24.64
N GLU A 122 -6.42 -8.47 25.83
CA GLU A 122 -6.21 -7.54 26.94
C GLU A 122 -5.14 -6.50 26.65
N MET A 123 -3.96 -6.91 26.14
CA MET A 123 -2.92 -5.98 25.71
C MET A 123 -3.46 -4.97 24.68
N ARG A 124 -4.29 -5.44 23.73
CA ARG A 124 -4.95 -4.54 22.76
C ARG A 124 -5.95 -3.60 23.39
N LYS A 125 -6.74 -4.04 24.37
CA LYS A 125 -7.69 -3.20 25.11
C LYS A 125 -6.98 -2.15 25.95
N GLN A 126 -5.82 -2.50 26.50
CA GLN A 126 -4.95 -1.56 27.23
C GLN A 126 -4.30 -0.52 26.30
N GLY A 127 -4.37 -0.73 24.98
CA GLY A 127 -3.82 0.17 23.98
C GLY A 127 -2.34 -0.05 23.70
N ALA A 128 -1.81 -1.25 24.01
CA ALA A 128 -0.44 -1.62 23.67
C ALA A 128 -0.21 -1.51 22.17
N LYS A 129 0.97 -1.00 21.78
CA LYS A 129 1.33 -0.87 20.37
C LYS A 129 1.48 -2.24 19.73
N GLY A 130 1.26 -2.30 18.42
CA GLY A 130 1.41 -3.55 17.67
C GLY A 130 2.81 -4.15 17.82
N ASP A 131 3.85 -3.31 17.90
CA ASP A 131 5.23 -3.75 18.06
C ASP A 131 5.51 -4.30 19.48
N GLU A 132 4.96 -3.67 20.53
CA GLU A 132 5.04 -4.16 21.91
C GLU A 132 4.41 -5.57 22.04
N ILE A 133 3.29 -5.80 21.34
CA ILE A 133 2.65 -7.13 21.29
C ILE A 133 3.56 -8.15 20.61
N VAL A 134 4.29 -7.75 19.55
CA VAL A 134 5.23 -8.64 18.86
C VAL A 134 6.42 -8.97 19.76
N GLU A 135 6.97 -8.00 20.47
CA GLU A 135 8.06 -8.20 21.43
C GLU A 135 7.64 -9.10 22.60
N ALA A 136 6.46 -8.86 23.17
CA ALA A 136 5.90 -9.71 24.21
C ALA A 136 5.71 -11.17 23.74
N LEU A 137 5.29 -11.37 22.48
CA LEU A 137 5.16 -12.70 21.89
C LEU A 137 6.50 -13.40 21.67
N ILE A 138 7.56 -12.64 21.35
CA ILE A 138 8.92 -13.17 21.21
C ILE A 138 9.47 -13.58 22.57
N ALA A 139 9.34 -12.71 23.59
CA ALA A 139 9.81 -12.97 24.95
C ALA A 139 9.12 -14.19 25.60
N ASN A 140 7.85 -14.42 25.29
CA ASN A 140 7.07 -15.56 25.82
C ASN A 140 7.12 -16.81 24.94
N SER A 141 8.08 -16.91 24.00
CA SER A 141 8.25 -18.09 23.16
C SER A 141 9.48 -18.90 23.53
N ALA A 142 9.27 -20.03 24.20
CA ALA A 142 10.34 -20.94 24.63
C ALA A 142 11.18 -21.55 23.49
N THR A 143 10.70 -21.47 22.24
CA THR A 143 11.37 -22.02 21.06
C THR A 143 12.03 -20.97 20.18
N PHE A 144 11.85 -19.67 20.47
CA PHE A 144 12.30 -18.62 19.57
C PHE A 144 13.82 -18.55 19.48
N GLU A 145 14.52 -18.57 20.62
CA GLU A 145 15.99 -18.52 20.67
C GLU A 145 16.65 -19.74 20.01
N LYS A 146 16.00 -20.91 20.09
CA LYS A 146 16.51 -22.16 19.50
C LYS A 146 16.38 -22.23 17.98
N LYS A 147 15.63 -21.30 17.37
CA LYS A 147 15.42 -21.26 15.91
C LYS A 147 16.60 -20.61 15.21
N THR A 148 16.78 -20.97 13.94
CA THR A 148 17.72 -20.29 13.05
C THR A 148 17.36 -18.82 12.88
N LEU A 149 18.35 -17.96 12.58
CA LEU A 149 18.15 -16.53 12.35
C LEU A 149 17.08 -16.25 11.28
N PHE A 150 17.10 -16.99 10.16
CA PHE A 150 16.06 -16.87 9.14
C PHE A 150 14.65 -17.24 9.64
N SER A 151 14.56 -18.23 10.53
CA SER A 151 13.28 -18.65 11.12
C SER A 151 12.79 -17.64 12.16
N GLN A 152 13.70 -17.01 12.92
CA GLN A 152 13.39 -15.91 13.83
C GLN A 152 12.86 -14.70 13.06
N GLU A 153 13.53 -14.27 12.00
CA GLU A 153 13.11 -13.12 11.20
C GLU A 153 11.78 -13.40 10.48
N LYS A 154 11.63 -14.60 9.89
CA LYS A 154 10.35 -15.04 9.31
C LYS A 154 9.22 -15.02 10.33
N TYR A 155 9.49 -15.42 11.59
CA TYR A 155 8.51 -15.35 12.67
C TYR A 155 8.16 -13.89 13.01
N ARG A 156 9.16 -13.02 13.14
CA ARG A 156 8.99 -11.59 13.40
C ARG A 156 8.12 -10.92 12.34
N VAL A 157 8.47 -11.07 11.05
CA VAL A 157 7.69 -10.54 9.92
C VAL A 157 6.25 -11.06 9.94
N LYS A 158 6.04 -12.36 10.20
CA LYS A 158 4.70 -12.95 10.28
C LYS A 158 3.86 -12.34 11.41
N LYS A 159 4.46 -12.11 12.58
CA LYS A 159 3.77 -11.51 13.74
C LYS A 159 3.52 -10.03 13.50
N GLN A 160 4.49 -9.30 12.95
CA GLN A 160 4.33 -7.91 12.55
C GLN A 160 3.15 -7.72 11.59
N LYS A 161 3.09 -8.49 10.49
CA LYS A 161 1.96 -8.43 9.53
C LYS A 161 0.59 -8.67 10.16
N LYS A 162 0.52 -9.42 11.28
CA LYS A 162 -0.73 -9.76 11.99
C LYS A 162 -1.11 -8.73 13.06
N TYR A 163 -0.15 -8.25 13.85
CA TYR A 163 -0.39 -7.42 15.04
C TYR A 163 -0.11 -5.93 14.81
N ALA A 164 0.79 -5.62 13.86
CA ALA A 164 1.24 -4.29 13.49
C ALA A 164 1.20 -4.10 11.96
N PRO A 165 0.01 -4.19 11.32
CA PRO A 165 -0.05 -4.09 9.87
C PRO A 165 0.35 -2.69 9.41
N ARG A 166 1.27 -2.65 8.45
CA ARG A 166 1.80 -1.44 7.84
C ARG A 166 1.00 -1.10 6.59
N VAL A 167 0.76 0.18 6.39
CA VAL A 167 0.02 0.75 5.27
C VAL A 167 0.88 1.81 4.61
N LEU A 168 1.30 1.54 3.39
CA LEU A 168 2.05 2.46 2.56
C LEU A 168 1.09 3.24 1.67
N LEU A 169 1.14 4.56 1.76
CA LEU A 169 0.37 5.47 0.93
C LEU A 169 1.08 5.63 -0.43
N ARG A 170 0.55 5.05 -1.51
CA ARG A 170 1.09 5.17 -2.86
C ARG A 170 0.23 6.05 -3.75
N ARG A 171 0.89 6.71 -4.70
CA ARG A 171 0.22 7.37 -5.81
C ARG A 171 -0.26 6.28 -6.79
N PRO A 172 -1.50 6.37 -7.31
CA PRO A 172 -1.96 5.46 -8.35
C PRO A 172 -1.18 5.75 -9.65
N PHE A 173 -0.51 4.71 -10.14
CA PHE A 173 0.15 4.69 -11.44
C PHE A 173 -0.32 3.45 -12.18
N ALA A 174 -0.32 3.45 -13.51
CA ALA A 174 -0.75 2.36 -14.37
C ALA A 174 -0.11 1.02 -13.98
N ARG A 175 1.19 1.06 -13.61
CA ARG A 175 1.90 -0.10 -13.07
C ARG A 175 1.21 -0.67 -11.83
N SER A 176 1.02 0.16 -10.80
CA SER A 176 0.44 -0.28 -9.52
C SER A 176 -1.04 -0.62 -9.64
N ILE A 177 -1.77 0.03 -10.56
CA ILE A 177 -3.14 -0.29 -10.94
C ILE A 177 -3.20 -1.70 -11.54
N CYS A 178 -2.38 -1.98 -12.54
CA CYS A 178 -2.28 -3.30 -13.15
C CYS A 178 -1.93 -4.39 -12.12
N GLU A 179 -0.94 -4.17 -11.25
CA GLU A 179 -0.56 -5.13 -10.19
C GLU A 179 -1.73 -5.45 -9.25
N ALA A 180 -2.47 -4.43 -8.83
CA ALA A 180 -3.57 -4.58 -7.90
C ALA A 180 -4.78 -5.29 -8.54
N TYR A 181 -5.12 -4.95 -9.79
CA TYR A 181 -6.17 -5.65 -10.51
C TYR A 181 -5.77 -7.11 -10.80
N PHE A 182 -4.52 -7.36 -11.21
CA PHE A 182 -4.04 -8.72 -11.44
C PHE A 182 -4.12 -9.60 -10.18
N LYS A 183 -3.83 -9.03 -9.00
CA LYS A 183 -3.95 -9.75 -7.72
C LYS A 183 -5.40 -9.98 -7.26
N LYS A 184 -6.30 -9.02 -7.50
CA LYS A 184 -7.65 -9.03 -6.92
C LYS A 184 -8.72 -9.57 -7.89
N HIS A 185 -8.66 -9.14 -9.14
CA HIS A 185 -9.65 -9.41 -10.20
C HIS A 185 -8.95 -9.54 -11.56
N PRO A 186 -8.10 -10.56 -11.77
CA PRO A 186 -7.37 -10.73 -13.04
C PRO A 186 -8.31 -10.91 -14.24
N GLU A 187 -9.52 -11.44 -14.02
CA GLU A 187 -10.54 -11.64 -15.04
C GLU A 187 -10.97 -10.34 -15.73
N LYS A 188 -10.99 -9.21 -14.99
CA LYS A 188 -11.42 -7.91 -15.52
C LYS A 188 -10.43 -7.30 -16.51
N ILE A 189 -9.18 -7.74 -16.44
CA ILE A 189 -8.06 -7.20 -17.21
C ILE A 189 -7.53 -8.24 -18.21
N GLY A 190 -8.30 -9.30 -18.47
CA GLY A 190 -7.91 -10.37 -19.38
C GLY A 190 -6.64 -11.11 -18.93
N PHE A 191 -6.40 -11.21 -17.61
CA PHE A 191 -5.20 -11.80 -17.02
C PHE A 191 -3.89 -11.13 -17.48
N MET A 192 -3.96 -9.85 -17.88
CA MET A 192 -2.80 -9.09 -18.29
C MET A 192 -1.87 -8.80 -17.09
N ARG A 193 -0.61 -9.21 -17.22
CA ARG A 193 0.44 -8.88 -16.25
C ARG A 193 1.10 -7.54 -16.61
N VAL A 194 1.77 -6.95 -15.62
CA VAL A 194 2.44 -5.65 -15.73
C VAL A 194 3.53 -5.63 -16.80
N ASP A 195 4.28 -6.71 -16.93
CA ASP A 195 5.33 -6.86 -17.93
C ASP A 195 4.74 -6.92 -19.35
N ALA A 196 3.59 -7.60 -19.53
CA ALA A 196 2.86 -7.57 -20.79
C ALA A 196 2.34 -6.16 -21.11
N LEU A 197 1.77 -5.45 -20.13
CA LEU A 197 1.35 -4.06 -20.29
C LEU A 197 2.54 -3.17 -20.69
N SER A 198 3.68 -3.33 -20.02
CA SER A 198 4.89 -2.56 -20.30
C SER A 198 5.42 -2.85 -21.70
N LEU A 199 5.42 -4.11 -22.12
CA LEU A 199 5.83 -4.52 -23.46
C LEU A 199 4.92 -3.94 -24.54
N LEU A 200 3.60 -3.95 -24.34
CA LEU A 200 2.64 -3.34 -25.27
C LEU A 200 2.90 -1.86 -25.48
N LEU A 201 3.13 -1.11 -24.39
CA LEU A 201 3.44 0.32 -24.47
C LEU A 201 4.76 0.59 -25.18
N CYS A 202 5.78 -0.23 -24.92
CA CYS A 202 7.09 -0.12 -25.58
C CYS A 202 7.02 -0.47 -27.08
N LEU A 203 6.32 -1.55 -27.45
CA LEU A 203 6.17 -1.98 -28.85
C LEU A 203 5.30 -1.00 -29.66
N GLY A 204 4.29 -0.39 -29.01
CA GLY A 204 3.47 0.66 -29.61
C GLY A 204 4.18 2.02 -29.71
N ASN A 205 5.42 2.14 -29.21
CA ASN A 205 6.19 3.38 -29.16
C ASN A 205 5.39 4.56 -28.57
N VAL A 206 4.63 4.27 -27.51
CA VAL A 206 3.75 5.27 -26.86
C VAL A 206 4.63 6.29 -26.14
N THR A 207 4.68 7.50 -26.69
CA THR A 207 5.53 8.60 -26.24
C THR A 207 4.74 9.91 -26.29
N ALA A 208 5.20 10.94 -25.58
CA ALA A 208 4.55 12.25 -25.60
C ALA A 208 4.39 12.75 -27.06
N ASN A 209 3.21 13.29 -27.37
CA ASN A 209 2.81 13.76 -28.70
C ASN A 209 2.58 12.68 -29.78
N ALA A 210 2.46 11.40 -29.41
CA ALA A 210 2.11 10.35 -30.35
C ALA A 210 0.59 10.28 -30.59
N ASP A 211 0.19 10.26 -31.86
CA ASP A 211 -1.20 9.99 -32.25
C ASP A 211 -1.48 8.48 -32.16
N VAL A 212 -2.06 8.06 -31.04
CA VAL A 212 -2.31 6.64 -30.74
C VAL A 212 -3.80 6.32 -30.87
N LEU A 213 -4.12 5.32 -31.70
CA LEU A 213 -5.45 4.69 -31.75
C LEU A 213 -5.47 3.51 -30.79
N VAL A 214 -6.40 3.51 -29.84
CA VAL A 214 -6.56 2.41 -28.88
C VAL A 214 -7.98 1.83 -28.92
N VAL A 215 -8.04 0.50 -28.94
CA VAL A 215 -9.27 -0.26 -28.69
C VAL A 215 -9.04 -1.07 -27.42
N ASP A 216 -9.63 -0.61 -26.31
CA ASP A 216 -9.45 -1.21 -24.99
C ASP A 216 -10.75 -1.85 -24.49
N MET A 217 -10.68 -3.15 -24.19
CA MET A 217 -11.76 -3.95 -23.58
C MET A 217 -11.37 -4.48 -22.19
N LEU A 218 -10.30 -3.95 -21.59
CA LEU A 218 -9.66 -4.40 -20.34
C LEU A 218 -9.97 -3.46 -19.16
N GLY A 219 -11.16 -2.84 -19.19
CA GLY A 219 -11.61 -1.92 -18.14
C GLY A 219 -10.86 -0.59 -18.10
N GLY A 220 -10.25 -0.17 -19.22
CA GLY A 220 -9.60 1.13 -19.37
C GLY A 220 -8.17 1.18 -18.84
N ILE A 221 -7.57 0.04 -18.43
CA ILE A 221 -6.19 0.02 -17.93
C ILE A 221 -5.19 0.37 -19.04
N LEU A 222 -5.40 -0.14 -20.27
CA LEU A 222 -4.50 0.15 -21.37
C LEU A 222 -4.63 1.61 -21.78
N THR A 223 -5.87 2.12 -21.89
CA THR A 223 -6.14 3.53 -22.15
C THR A 223 -5.51 4.44 -21.08
N GLY A 224 -5.67 4.12 -19.80
CA GLY A 224 -5.07 4.89 -18.71
C GLY A 224 -3.55 4.84 -18.71
N ALA A 225 -2.94 3.71 -19.09
CA ALA A 225 -1.50 3.58 -19.19
C ALA A 225 -0.91 4.37 -20.38
N ILE A 226 -1.66 4.47 -21.48
CA ILE A 226 -1.32 5.32 -22.62
C ILE A 226 -1.46 6.79 -22.20
N ALA A 227 -2.55 7.18 -21.53
CA ALA A 227 -2.77 8.52 -21.01
C ALA A 227 -1.61 8.99 -20.10
N GLU A 228 -1.19 8.12 -19.18
CA GLU A 228 -0.05 8.41 -18.28
C GLU A 228 1.25 8.67 -19.05
N ARG A 229 1.46 8.04 -20.21
CA ARG A 229 2.67 8.23 -21.05
C ARG A 229 2.58 9.43 -21.98
N LEU A 230 1.38 9.77 -22.45
CA LEU A 230 1.13 10.94 -23.29
C LEU A 230 1.20 12.25 -22.48
N GLY A 231 0.84 12.20 -21.20
CA GLY A 231 0.78 13.36 -20.31
C GLY A 231 -0.45 14.24 -20.57
N ASP A 232 -0.49 15.41 -19.93
CA ASP A 232 -1.67 16.30 -19.87
C ASP A 232 -2.01 17.03 -21.20
N LEU A 233 -1.40 16.64 -22.32
CA LEU A 233 -1.33 17.49 -23.52
C LEU A 233 -2.10 16.97 -24.73
N GLN A 234 -2.63 15.73 -24.74
CA GLN A 234 -3.28 15.20 -25.97
C GLN A 234 -4.55 14.36 -25.75
N PRO A 235 -5.60 14.59 -26.58
CA PRO A 235 -6.82 13.79 -26.57
C PRO A 235 -6.55 12.36 -27.06
N ILE A 236 -7.12 11.37 -26.38
CA ILE A 236 -7.01 9.96 -26.76
C ILE A 236 -8.22 9.58 -27.60
N LEU A 237 -7.97 9.02 -28.78
CA LEU A 237 -9.02 8.45 -29.62
C LEU A 237 -9.33 7.02 -29.16
N ILE A 238 -10.40 6.89 -28.38
CA ILE A 238 -10.94 5.59 -27.95
C ILE A 238 -11.95 5.15 -29.01
N GLY A 239 -11.82 3.92 -29.52
CA GLY A 239 -12.64 3.37 -30.61
C GLY A 239 -14.17 3.36 -30.44
N ASN A 240 -14.72 3.94 -29.37
CA ASN A 240 -16.15 4.17 -29.16
C ASN A 240 -16.55 5.63 -28.84
N CYS A 241 -15.62 6.59 -28.67
CA CYS A 241 -15.88 8.04 -28.52
C CYS A 241 -14.57 8.84 -28.42
N ILE A 242 -14.56 10.08 -28.92
CA ILE A 242 -13.52 11.07 -28.63
C ILE A 242 -13.78 11.60 -27.22
N MET A 243 -12.89 11.31 -26.26
CA MET A 243 -13.01 11.83 -24.88
C MET A 243 -11.81 12.74 -24.57
N PRO A 244 -12.04 13.97 -24.08
CA PRO A 244 -10.96 14.77 -23.52
C PRO A 244 -10.39 14.09 -22.26
N VAL A 245 -9.09 14.24 -22.04
CA VAL A 245 -8.29 13.59 -20.98
C VAL A 245 -8.85 13.88 -19.58
N ASP A 246 -9.58 14.99 -19.44
CA ASP A 246 -10.21 15.45 -18.19
C ASP A 246 -11.27 14.49 -17.62
N TYR A 247 -11.74 13.50 -18.39
CA TYR A 247 -12.77 12.54 -17.96
C TYR A 247 -12.26 11.14 -17.62
N CYS A 248 -10.94 10.92 -17.63
CA CYS A 248 -10.38 9.66 -17.18
C CYS A 248 -9.93 9.75 -15.73
N TYR A 249 -10.84 9.55 -14.76
CA TYR A 249 -10.66 8.85 -13.47
C TYR A 249 -11.96 8.86 -12.65
#